data_AF-A0A954J7V5-F1
#
_entry.id   AF-A0A954J7V5-F1
#
_cell.length_a   1.000
_cell.length_b   1.000
_cell.length_c   1.000
_cell.angle_alpha   90.00
_cell.angle_beta   90.00
_cell.angle_gamma   90.00
#
_symmetry.space_group_name_H-M   'P 1'
#
loop_
_entity.id
_entity.type
_entity.pdbx_description
1 polymer ?
#
loop_
_entity_poly.entity_id
_entity_poly.type
_entity_poly.pdbx_seq_one_letter_code
_entity_poly.pdbx_strand_id
1 'polypeptide(L)'
;MKRRDLLLALLIAALLSVSGTSQETPSKGKLETPETKSSNRLPNNYGKLGLSEEQRKKIYTIQAEYRDKIDTLLREVEDLRAQETLEIQNMLSASQQAELLKLLEDTRKKREEKKAKN
;
A
#
# COMPACT_ATOMS: atom_id res chain seq x y z
N MET A 1 33.90 -4.88 4.37
CA MET A 1 33.71 -6.35 4.31
C MET A 1 33.10 -6.83 5.62
N LYS A 2 31.89 -7.41 5.52
CA LYS A 2 31.22 -8.43 6.36
C LYS A 2 31.05 -8.20 7.88
N ARG A 3 29.82 -7.76 8.23
CA ARG A 3 29.17 -7.75 9.57
C ARG A 3 28.44 -9.07 9.88
N ARG A 4 29.10 -10.23 9.78
CA ARG A 4 28.38 -11.52 9.92
C ARG A 4 29.06 -12.57 10.81
N ASP A 5 30.21 -12.26 11.39
CA ASP A 5 31.01 -13.25 12.13
C ASP A 5 31.13 -12.97 13.64
N LEU A 6 30.12 -12.34 14.25
CA LEU A 6 30.03 -12.25 15.71
C LEU A 6 28.66 -12.74 16.22
N LEU A 7 28.18 -13.81 15.60
CA LEU A 7 27.24 -14.76 16.21
C LEU A 7 28.09 -15.93 16.72
N LEU A 8 28.46 -15.90 17.99
CA LEU A 8 28.55 -17.04 18.92
C LEU A 8 29.47 -16.67 20.10
N ALA A 9 29.03 -17.09 21.30
CA ALA A 9 29.77 -17.28 22.54
C ALA A 9 29.55 -16.27 23.68
N LEU A 10 29.28 -16.86 24.85
CA LEU A 10 29.13 -16.36 26.22
C LEU A 10 27.79 -15.66 26.58
N LEU A 11 26.79 -16.29 27.22
CA LEU A 11 26.75 -17.11 28.46
C LEU A 11 26.99 -16.27 29.73
N ILE A 12 25.92 -16.04 30.52
CA ILE A 12 25.79 -15.91 32.00
C ILE A 12 24.30 -15.60 32.29
N ALA A 13 23.52 -16.62 32.69
CA ALA A 13 23.01 -16.88 34.05
C ALA A 13 21.83 -15.96 34.46
N ALA A 14 20.58 -16.42 34.50
CA ALA A 14 19.93 -17.31 35.47
C ALA A 14 19.24 -16.57 36.65
N LEU A 15 17.92 -16.80 36.73
CA LEU A 15 17.04 -16.83 37.92
C LEU A 15 16.83 -15.54 38.75
N LEU A 16 15.58 -15.08 38.87
CA LEU A 16 14.67 -15.41 39.99
C LEU A 16 13.33 -14.65 39.88
N SER A 17 12.25 -15.37 40.16
CA SER A 17 10.86 -14.91 40.21
C SER A 17 10.61 -13.93 41.36
N VAL A 18 9.90 -12.83 41.08
CA VAL A 18 9.15 -12.06 42.08
C VAL A 18 7.68 -12.03 41.67
N SER A 19 6.84 -12.46 42.60
CA SER A 19 5.39 -12.49 42.54
C SER A 19 4.78 -11.09 42.66
N GLY A 20 3.73 -10.83 41.87
CA GLY A 20 2.52 -10.15 42.32
C GLY A 20 2.56 -8.62 42.50
N THR A 21 2.19 -7.90 41.43
CA THR A 21 1.30 -6.74 41.54
C THR A 21 0.41 -6.70 40.30
N SER A 22 -0.89 -6.91 40.49
CA SER A 22 -1.92 -6.53 39.52
C SER A 22 -1.80 -5.04 39.23
N GLN A 23 -1.54 -4.69 37.97
CA GLN A 23 -1.87 -3.38 37.47
C GLN A 23 -2.55 -3.58 36.13
N GLU A 24 -3.85 -3.32 36.13
CA GLU A 24 -4.74 -3.32 34.99
C GLU A 24 -4.10 -2.55 33.84
N THR A 25 -3.84 -3.23 32.73
CA THR A 25 -3.49 -2.60 31.47
C THR A 25 -4.74 -1.87 30.97
N PRO A 26 -4.77 -0.52 30.90
CA PRO A 26 -5.89 0.15 30.26
C PRO A 26 -5.92 -0.26 28.79
N SER A 27 -7.10 -0.73 28.40
CA SER A 27 -7.48 -1.16 27.07
C SER A 27 -6.88 -0.26 26.00
N LYS A 28 -6.26 -0.91 25.00
CA LYS A 28 -5.83 -0.35 23.72
C LYS A 28 -6.77 0.78 23.29
N GLY A 29 -6.28 2.01 23.35
CA GLY A 29 -6.87 3.13 22.64
C GLY A 29 -6.98 2.73 21.18
N LYS A 30 -8.22 2.59 20.71
CA LYS A 30 -8.54 2.50 19.29
C LYS A 30 -7.96 3.76 18.66
N LEU A 31 -6.81 3.65 18.01
CA LEU A 31 -6.33 4.68 17.09
C LEU A 31 -7.46 4.90 16.10
N GLU A 32 -8.08 6.07 16.18
CA GLU A 32 -8.99 6.52 15.13
C GLU A 32 -8.13 6.75 13.90
N THR A 33 -8.04 5.72 13.06
CA THR A 33 -7.54 5.85 11.71
C THR A 33 -8.36 6.97 11.05
N PRO A 34 -7.74 7.99 10.45
CA PRO A 34 -8.49 9.04 9.79
C PRO A 34 -9.42 8.36 8.78
N GLU A 35 -10.74 8.49 8.96
CA GLU A 35 -11.71 8.00 8.00
C GLU A 35 -11.46 8.77 6.71
N THR A 36 -10.66 8.18 5.81
CA THR A 36 -10.76 8.50 4.39
C THR A 36 -12.23 8.34 4.09
N LYS A 37 -12.89 9.44 3.70
CA LYS A 37 -14.30 9.51 3.33
C LYS A 37 -14.53 8.69 2.06
N SER A 38 -14.26 7.39 2.15
CA SER A 38 -14.68 6.41 1.20
C SER A 38 -16.20 6.44 1.33
N SER A 39 -16.87 6.76 0.25
CA SER A 39 -18.33 6.79 0.25
C SER A 39 -18.80 5.36 0.55
N ASN A 40 -19.18 5.08 1.81
CA ASN A 40 -19.77 3.81 2.25
C ASN A 40 -21.16 3.69 1.66
N ARG A 41 -21.23 3.47 0.35
CA ARG A 41 -22.44 3.19 -0.40
C ARG A 41 -22.58 1.69 -0.54
N LEU A 42 -23.80 1.23 -0.34
CA LEU A 42 -24.16 -0.12 -0.75
C LEU A 42 -23.85 -0.30 -2.25
N PRO A 43 -23.53 -1.53 -2.69
CA PRO A 43 -23.43 -1.82 -4.10
C PRO A 43 -24.70 -1.41 -4.85
N ASN A 44 -24.55 -1.18 -6.15
CA ASN A 44 -25.66 -0.71 -6.97
C ASN A 44 -26.90 -1.62 -6.81
N ASN A 45 -28.07 -1.03 -6.64
CA ASN A 45 -29.36 -1.69 -6.38
C ASN A 45 -29.53 -2.41 -5.02
N TYR A 46 -28.49 -2.60 -4.21
CA TYR A 46 -28.62 -3.34 -2.93
C TYR A 46 -29.48 -2.60 -1.90
N GLY A 47 -29.58 -1.27 -2.00
CA GLY A 47 -30.47 -0.48 -1.16
C GLY A 47 -31.97 -0.76 -1.36
N LYS A 48 -32.35 -1.44 -2.45
CA LYS A 48 -33.75 -1.78 -2.77
C LYS A 48 -34.19 -3.12 -2.17
N LEU A 49 -33.29 -3.87 -1.53
CA LEU A 49 -33.54 -5.25 -1.10
C LEU A 49 -34.08 -5.37 0.33
N GLY A 50 -34.36 -4.25 1.01
CA GLY A 50 -34.85 -4.29 2.41
C GLY A 50 -33.83 -4.91 3.38
N LEU A 51 -32.53 -4.67 3.15
CA LEU A 51 -31.46 -5.23 3.99
C LEU A 51 -31.56 -4.72 5.43
N SER A 52 -31.31 -5.62 6.39
CA SER A 52 -31.19 -5.23 7.79
C SER A 52 -29.94 -4.40 8.05
N GLU A 53 -29.92 -3.60 9.11
CA GLU A 53 -28.74 -2.81 9.48
C GLU A 53 -27.50 -3.69 9.74
N GLU A 54 -27.69 -4.89 10.29
CA GLU A 54 -26.61 -5.86 10.47
C GLU A 54 -26.02 -6.32 9.13
N GLN A 55 -26.87 -6.62 8.14
CA GLN A 55 -26.42 -7.00 6.80
C GLN A 55 -25.67 -5.84 6.13
N ARG A 56 -26.18 -4.61 6.25
CA ARG A 56 -25.51 -3.41 5.71
C ARG A 56 -24.13 -3.20 6.34
N LYS A 57 -24.03 -3.33 7.67
CA LYS A 57 -22.75 -3.24 8.40
C LYS A 57 -21.75 -4.30 7.94
N LYS A 58 -22.20 -5.54 7.77
CA LYS A 58 -21.36 -6.63 7.22
C LYS A 58 -20.88 -6.31 5.80
N ILE A 59 -21.76 -5.83 4.93
CA ILE A 59 -21.40 -5.43 3.56
C ILE A 59 -20.32 -4.34 3.57
N TYR A 60 -20.46 -3.30 4.40
CA TYR A 60 -19.45 -2.24 4.49
C TYR A 60 -18.11 -2.76 5.01
N THR A 61 -18.13 -3.70 5.96
CA THR A 61 -16.91 -4.34 6.48
C THR A 61 -16.20 -5.11 5.37
N ILE A 62 -16.94 -5.92 4.60
CA ILE A 62 -16.42 -6.66 3.45
C ILE A 62 -15.84 -5.69 2.40
N GLN A 63 -16.56 -4.61 2.07
CA GLN A 63 -16.07 -3.62 1.12
C GLN A 63 -14.76 -2.97 1.56
N ALA A 64 -14.62 -2.62 2.84
CA ALA A 64 -13.39 -2.04 3.39
C ALA A 64 -12.22 -3.04 3.29
N GLU A 65 -12.41 -4.27 3.75
CA GLU A 65 -11.38 -5.32 3.70
C GLU A 65 -10.88 -5.58 2.27
N TYR A 66 -11.79 -5.61 1.29
CA TYR A 66 -11.39 -5.84 -0.09
C TYR A 66 -10.78 -4.60 -0.74
N ARG A 67 -11.17 -3.38 -0.36
CA ARG A 67 -10.50 -2.16 -0.82
C ARG A 67 -9.04 -2.15 -0.41
N ASP A 68 -8.74 -2.44 0.86
CA ASP A 68 -7.35 -2.46 1.36
C ASP A 68 -6.50 -3.50 0.61
N LYS A 69 -7.07 -4.68 0.32
CA LYS A 69 -6.42 -5.73 -0.47
C LYS A 69 -6.19 -5.29 -1.91
N ILE A 70 -7.19 -4.68 -2.54
CA ILE A 70 -7.09 -4.15 -3.92
C ILE A 70 -6.03 -3.06 -3.98
N ASP A 71 -6.01 -2.10 -3.06
CA ASP A 71 -5.04 -1.02 -3.04
C ASP A 71 -3.62 -1.52 -2.82
N THR A 72 -3.46 -2.64 -2.11
CA THR A 72 -2.17 -3.33 -1.98
C THR A 72 -1.73 -3.95 -3.31
N LEU A 73 -2.63 -4.68 -3.98
CA LEU A 73 -2.33 -5.30 -5.28
C LEU A 73 -2.08 -4.25 -6.38
N LEU A 74 -2.81 -3.14 -6.37
CA LEU A 74 -2.59 -2.06 -7.34
C LEU A 74 -1.21 -1.44 -7.20
N ARG A 75 -0.72 -1.25 -5.97
CA ARG A 75 0.67 -0.78 -5.73
C ARG A 75 1.70 -1.78 -6.26
N GLU A 76 1.49 -3.07 -6.01
CA GLU A 76 2.38 -4.11 -6.56
C GLU A 76 2.38 -4.12 -8.10
N VAL A 77 1.21 -3.93 -8.72
CA VAL A 77 1.10 -3.80 -10.19
C VAL A 77 1.82 -2.56 -10.70
N GLU A 78 1.74 -1.43 -9.99
CA GLU A 78 2.47 -0.20 -10.36
C GLU A 78 3.99 -0.39 -10.27
N ASP A 79 4.46 -1.03 -9.20
CA ASP A 79 5.88 -1.36 -9.01
C ASP A 79 6.39 -2.29 -10.12
N LEU A 80 5.64 -3.34 -10.45
CA LEU A 80 5.98 -4.28 -11.53
C LEU A 80 6.02 -3.59 -12.90
N ARG A 81 5.08 -2.70 -13.19
CA ARG A 81 5.09 -1.91 -14.45
C ARG A 81 6.30 -0.99 -14.54
N ALA A 82 6.71 -0.38 -13.43
CA ALA A 82 7.90 0.46 -13.38
C ALA A 82 9.17 -0.39 -13.61
N GLN A 83 9.25 -1.58 -13.00
CA GLN A 83 10.35 -2.52 -13.20
C GLN A 83 10.42 -3.03 -14.64
N GLU A 84 9.30 -3.49 -15.21
CA GLU A 84 9.20 -3.92 -16.60
C GLU A 84 9.70 -2.81 -17.54
N THR A 85 9.24 -1.58 -17.33
CA THR A 85 9.67 -0.42 -18.13
C THR A 85 11.17 -0.18 -18.03
N LEU A 86 11.75 -0.27 -16.83
CA LEU A 86 13.18 -0.10 -16.62
C LEU A 86 13.99 -1.20 -17.30
N GLU A 87 13.57 -2.45 -17.17
CA GLU A 87 14.22 -3.60 -17.81
C GLU A 87 14.20 -3.47 -19.34
N ILE A 88 13.07 -3.05 -19.92
CA ILE A 88 12.98 -2.77 -21.36
C ILE A 88 13.94 -1.65 -21.76
N GLN A 89 14.02 -0.56 -21.00
CA GLN A 89 14.93 0.56 -21.30
C GLN A 89 16.41 0.17 -21.18
N ASN A 90 16.75 -0.73 -20.24
CA ASN A 90 18.10 -1.24 -20.08
C ASN A 90 18.57 -2.08 -21.27
N MET A 91 17.65 -2.58 -22.10
CA MET A 91 18.01 -3.27 -23.35
C MET A 91 18.39 -2.34 -24.49
N LEU A 92 18.12 -1.05 -24.37
CA LEU A 92 18.44 -0.06 -25.41
C LEU A 92 19.91 0.34 -25.36
N SER A 93 20.49 0.64 -26.53
CA SER A 93 21.79 1.28 -26.60
C SER A 93 21.76 2.72 -26.08
N ALA A 94 22.92 3.27 -25.73
CA ALA A 94 23.01 4.66 -25.25
C ALA A 94 22.44 5.69 -26.25
N SER A 95 22.60 5.46 -27.56
CA SER A 95 22.02 6.35 -28.58
C SER A 95 20.50 6.22 -28.64
N GLN A 96 19.96 5.01 -28.52
CA GLN A 96 18.51 4.76 -28.51
C GLN A 96 17.85 5.34 -27.24
N GLN A 97 18.51 5.24 -26.08
CA GLN A 97 18.02 5.89 -24.85
C GLN A 97 17.97 7.41 -24.98
N ALA A 98 19.01 8.02 -25.57
CA ALA A 98 19.04 9.46 -25.80
C ALA A 98 17.93 9.92 -26.77
N GLU A 99 17.63 9.13 -27.79
CA GLU A 99 16.52 9.38 -28.71
C GLU A 99 15.16 9.23 -28.01
N LEU A 100 14.97 8.17 -27.21
CA LEU A 100 13.75 7.96 -26.42
C LEU A 100 13.46 9.17 -25.51
N LEU A 101 14.47 9.70 -24.81
CA LEU A 101 14.30 10.86 -23.94
C LEU A 101 13.81 12.10 -24.70
N LYS A 102 14.32 12.35 -25.91
CA LYS A 102 13.86 13.46 -26.76
C LYS A 102 12.39 13.28 -27.15
N LEU A 103 12.01 12.07 -27.58
CA LEU A 103 10.64 11.76 -27.97
C LEU A 103 9.64 11.92 -26.79
N LEU A 104 10.04 11.51 -25.58
CA LEU A 104 9.23 11.66 -24.38
C LEU A 104 8.99 13.14 -24.04
N GLU A 105 10.04 13.96 -24.14
CA GLU A 105 9.95 15.40 -23.89
C GLU A 105 9.05 16.12 -24.89
N ASP A 106 9.20 15.82 -26.18
CA ASP A 106 8.33 16.39 -27.22
C ASP A 106 6.87 15.99 -27.03
N THR A 107 6.63 14.74 -26.62
CA THR A 107 5.29 14.25 -26.31
C THR A 107 4.70 14.93 -25.08
N ARG A 108 5.52 15.29 -24.09
CA ARG A 108 5.09 16.07 -22.93
C ARG A 108 4.68 17.48 -23.33
N LYS A 109 5.51 18.20 -24.07
CA LYS A 109 5.21 19.55 -24.57
C LYS A 109 3.92 19.60 -25.38
N LYS A 110 3.73 18.67 -26.33
CA LYS A 110 2.50 18.57 -27.13
C LYS A 110 1.25 18.35 -26.26
N ARG A 111 1.35 17.57 -25.18
CA ARG A 111 0.25 17.37 -24.23
C ARG A 111 -0.05 18.63 -23.44
N GLU A 112 0.97 19.37 -23.02
CA GLU A 112 0.83 20.65 -22.32
C GLU A 112 0.20 21.71 -23.22
N GLU A 113 0.64 21.84 -24.47
CA GLU A 113 0.05 22.74 -25.47
C GLU A 113 -1.42 22.41 -25.76
N LYS A 114 -1.77 21.12 -25.87
CA LYS A 114 -3.17 20.70 -26.06
C LYS A 114 -4.03 21.03 -24.84
N LYS A 115 -3.50 20.87 -23.63
CA LYS A 115 -4.20 21.25 -22.39
C LYS A 115 -4.39 22.77 -22.29
N ALA A 116 -3.46 23.57 -22.82
CA ALA A 116 -3.56 25.03 -22.80
C ALA A 116 -4.56 25.59 -23.82
N LYS A 117 -4.92 24.82 -24.85
CA LYS A 117 -5.85 25.21 -25.91
C LYS A 117 -7.31 24.78 -25.67
N ASN A 118 -7.53 23.86 -24.72
CA ASN A 118 -8.84 23.31 -24.36
C ASN A 118 -9.31 23.88 -23.03
#